data_AF-A0A382FA44-F1
#
_entry.id   AF-A0A382FA44-F1
#
_cell.length_a   1.000
_cell.length_b   1.000
_cell.length_c   1.000
_cell.angle_alpha   90.00
_cell.angle_beta   90.00
_cell.angle_gamma   90.00
#
_symmetry.space_group_name_H-M   'P 1'
#
loop_
_entity.id
_entity.type
_entity.pdbx_description
1 polymer ?
#
loop_
_entity_poly.entity_id
_entity_poly.type
_entity_poly.pdbx_seq_one_letter_code
_entity_poly.pdbx_strand_id
1 'polypeptide(L)'
;MLTASSEGDLETMKDLASRQPALVRCEYNYTPPIHFAVREGHTPVVSWLIEQGVDLSYRSYSFKDSLLQMAREREYHDILQILEDARRIESATTGWNCCRLPAAATSSA
;
A
#
# COMPACT_ATOMS: atom_id res chain seq x y z
N MET A 1 -6.37 -11.29 3.98
CA MET A 1 -5.58 -10.12 3.57
C MET A 1 -5.20 -10.22 2.11
N LEU A 2 -4.34 -11.18 1.72
CA LEU A 2 -3.90 -11.36 0.32
C LEU A 2 -5.06 -11.54 -0.67
N THR A 3 -6.04 -12.39 -0.36
CA THR A 3 -7.24 -12.59 -1.20
C THR A 3 -8.04 -11.30 -1.33
N ALA A 4 -8.35 -10.63 -0.21
CA ALA A 4 -9.06 -9.34 -0.21
C ALA A 4 -8.30 -8.25 -1.00
N SER A 5 -6.96 -8.23 -0.95
CA SER A 5 -6.14 -7.32 -1.75
C SER A 5 -6.20 -7.62 -3.25
N SER A 6 -6.35 -8.89 -3.63
CA SER A 6 -6.54 -9.32 -5.01
C SER A 6 -7.96 -9.08 -5.52
N GLU A 7 -8.96 -9.01 -4.64
CA GLU A 7 -10.36 -8.76 -5.02
C GLU A 7 -10.73 -7.28 -4.93
N GLY A 8 -9.87 -6.45 -4.32
CA GLY A 8 -10.14 -5.02 -4.13
C GLY A 8 -11.04 -4.73 -2.93
N ASP A 9 -11.27 -5.70 -2.05
CA ASP A 9 -12.17 -5.59 -0.91
C ASP A 9 -11.51 -4.86 0.27
N LEU A 10 -11.58 -3.53 0.20
CA LEU A 10 -11.08 -2.63 1.24
C LEU A 10 -11.77 -2.81 2.60
N GLU A 11 -13.06 -3.13 2.62
CA GLU A 11 -13.82 -3.26 3.86
C GLU A 11 -13.31 -4.46 4.66
N THR A 12 -13.19 -5.61 3.98
CA THR A 12 -12.61 -6.81 4.58
C THR A 12 -11.16 -6.58 5.00
N MET A 13 -10.36 -5.82 4.23
CA MET A 13 -8.99 -5.48 4.63
C MET A 13 -8.94 -4.65 5.92
N LYS A 14 -9.83 -3.66 6.06
CA LYS A 14 -9.92 -2.84 7.27
C LYS A 14 -10.38 -3.65 8.49
N ASP A 15 -11.36 -4.53 8.34
CA ASP A 15 -11.78 -5.44 9.41
C ASP A 15 -10.62 -6.34 9.85
N LEU A 16 -9.95 -6.98 8.89
CA LEU A 16 -8.80 -7.85 9.17
C LEU A 16 -7.66 -7.09 9.85
N ALA A 17 -7.38 -5.86 9.43
CA ALA A 17 -6.35 -5.03 10.05
C ALA A 17 -6.75 -4.56 11.46
N SER A 18 -8.04 -4.29 11.70
CA SER A 18 -8.57 -3.98 13.03
C SER A 18 -8.40 -5.16 13.99
N ARG A 19 -8.62 -6.38 13.52
CA ARG A 19 -8.46 -7.60 14.31
C ARG A 19 -7.00 -7.99 14.50
N GLN A 20 -6.19 -7.83 13.45
CA GLN A 20 -4.79 -8.23 13.45
C GLN A 20 -3.96 -7.32 12.55
N PRO A 21 -3.36 -6.24 13.10
CA PRO A 21 -2.65 -5.24 12.30
C PRO A 21 -1.38 -5.79 11.63
N ALA A 22 -0.81 -6.87 12.18
CA ALA A 22 0.33 -7.56 11.58
C ALA A 22 0.03 -8.13 10.18
N LEU A 23 -1.24 -8.38 9.85
CA LEU A 23 -1.64 -8.89 8.54
C LEU A 23 -1.34 -7.90 7.40
N VAL A 24 -1.25 -6.60 7.68
CA VAL A 24 -0.90 -5.58 6.66
C VAL A 24 0.48 -5.82 6.07
N ARG A 25 1.42 -6.32 6.89
CA ARG A 25 2.79 -6.65 6.49
C ARG A 25 2.95 -8.14 6.18
N CYS A 26 1.86 -8.90 5.99
CA CYS A 26 1.98 -10.30 5.65
C CYS A 26 2.65 -10.47 4.29
N GLU A 27 3.48 -11.49 4.13
CA GLU A 27 4.11 -11.81 2.86
C GLU A 27 3.88 -13.28 2.54
N TYR A 28 3.51 -13.57 1.31
CA TYR A 28 3.37 -14.94 0.82
C TYR A 28 4.42 -15.17 -0.26
N ASN A 29 5.36 -16.07 0.01
CA ASN A 29 6.50 -16.33 -0.89
C ASN A 29 7.27 -15.04 -1.22
N TYR A 30 7.57 -14.25 -0.18
CA TYR A 30 8.14 -12.90 -0.26
C TYR A 30 7.23 -11.86 -0.94
N THR A 31 6.03 -12.20 -1.39
CA THR A 31 5.12 -11.25 -2.07
C THR A 31 4.20 -10.55 -1.07
N PRO A 32 4.28 -9.22 -0.94
CA PRO A 32 3.40 -8.45 -0.07
C PRO A 32 1.99 -8.23 -0.67
N PRO A 33 0.95 -7.93 0.15
CA PRO A 33 -0.42 -7.72 -0.30
C PRO A 33 -0.56 -6.60 -1.35
N ILE A 34 0.28 -5.56 -1.27
CA ILE A 34 0.28 -4.45 -2.23
C ILE A 34 0.59 -4.91 -3.65
N HIS A 35 1.37 -5.98 -3.81
CA HIS A 35 1.65 -6.52 -5.14
C HIS A 35 0.39 -7.03 -5.82
N PHE A 36 -0.49 -7.73 -5.08
CA PHE A 36 -1.78 -8.19 -5.63
C PHE A 36 -2.68 -7.01 -5.98
N ALA A 37 -2.75 -6.00 -5.10
CA ALA A 37 -3.56 -4.80 -5.36
C ALA A 37 -3.09 -4.02 -6.60
N VAL A 38 -1.78 -3.85 -6.80
CA VAL A 38 -1.22 -3.21 -8.00
C VAL A 38 -1.42 -4.06 -9.24
N ARG A 39 -1.27 -5.39 -9.13
CA ARG A 39 -1.47 -6.31 -10.25
C ARG A 39 -2.89 -6.25 -10.77
N GLU A 40 -3.88 -6.23 -9.89
CA GLU A 40 -5.29 -6.22 -10.27
C GLU A 40 -5.84 -4.80 -10.54
N GLY A 41 -5.06 -3.76 -10.23
CA GLY A 41 -5.44 -2.37 -10.52
C GLY A 41 -6.34 -1.72 -9.47
N HIS A 42 -6.31 -2.20 -8.23
CA HIS A 42 -7.15 -1.70 -7.15
C HIS A 42 -6.56 -0.46 -6.47
N THR A 43 -6.68 0.70 -7.13
CA THR A 43 -6.24 2.01 -6.63
C THR A 43 -6.58 2.29 -5.16
N PRO A 44 -7.82 2.08 -4.66
CA PRO A 44 -8.16 2.45 -3.30
C PRO A 44 -7.51 1.52 -2.26
N VAL A 45 -7.28 0.24 -2.59
CA VAL A 45 -6.50 -0.69 -1.77
C VAL A 45 -5.02 -0.27 -1.72
N VAL A 46 -4.45 0.10 -2.87
CA VAL A 46 -3.06 0.55 -2.96
C VAL A 46 -2.83 1.79 -2.10
N SER A 47 -3.70 2.80 -2.21
CA SER A 47 -3.60 4.02 -1.40
C SER A 47 -3.65 3.69 0.10
N TRP A 48 -4.60 2.84 0.51
CA TRP A 48 -4.73 2.48 1.92
C TRP A 48 -3.51 1.71 2.44
N LEU A 49 -2.96 0.78 1.66
CA LEU A 49 -1.75 0.03 2.03
C LEU A 49 -0.53 0.96 2.18
N ILE A 50 -0.37 1.94 1.29
CA ILE A 50 0.70 2.95 1.38
C ILE A 50 0.57 3.77 2.67
N GLU A 51 -0.65 4.16 3.05
CA GLU A 51 -0.89 4.85 4.33
C GLU A 51 -0.48 4.02 5.55
N GLN A 52 -0.51 2.69 5.45
CA GLN A 52 -0.03 1.81 6.52
C GLN A 52 1.50 1.68 6.59
N GLY A 53 2.25 2.33 5.71
CA GLY A 53 3.72 2.30 5.70
C GLY A 53 4.29 0.95 5.26
N VAL A 54 3.68 0.32 4.26
CA VAL A 54 4.22 -0.89 3.64
C VAL A 54 5.44 -0.59 2.78
N ASP A 55 6.42 -1.50 2.80
CA ASP A 55 7.64 -1.39 2.01
C ASP A 55 7.36 -1.49 0.50
N LEU A 56 7.60 -0.39 -0.24
CA LEU A 56 7.44 -0.31 -1.69
C LEU A 56 8.66 -0.80 -2.49
N SER A 57 9.74 -1.17 -1.79
CA SER A 57 11.00 -1.63 -2.38
C SER A 57 10.90 -3.06 -2.96
N TYR A 58 9.77 -3.73 -2.77
CA TYR A 58 9.60 -5.11 -3.21
C TYR A 58 9.80 -5.28 -4.72
N ARG A 59 10.48 -6.37 -5.08
CA ARG A 59 10.68 -6.81 -6.46
C ARG A 59 10.21 -8.25 -6.59
N SER A 60 9.38 -8.52 -7.60
CA SER A 60 8.89 -9.87 -7.86
C SER A 60 10.04 -10.83 -8.17
N TYR A 61 9.99 -12.05 -7.64
CA TYR A 61 11.07 -13.02 -7.81
C TYR A 61 11.25 -13.48 -9.27
N SER A 62 10.16 -13.56 -10.04
CA SER A 62 10.18 -14.17 -11.38
C SER A 62 10.83 -13.28 -12.44
N PHE A 63 10.54 -11.98 -12.42
CA PHE A 63 11.00 -11.03 -13.45
C PHE A 63 11.74 -9.82 -12.87
N LYS A 64 11.90 -9.75 -11.54
CA LYS A 64 12.41 -8.56 -10.82
C LYS A 64 11.61 -7.29 -11.10
N ASP A 65 10.37 -7.43 -11.58
CA ASP A 65 9.48 -6.30 -11.79
C ASP A 65 9.20 -5.60 -10.47
N SER A 66 9.44 -4.29 -10.49
CA SER A 66 9.01 -3.39 -9.43
C SER A 66 7.52 -3.08 -9.60
N LEU A 67 6.85 -2.72 -8.51
CA LEU A 67 5.44 -2.27 -8.52
C LEU A 67 5.19 -1.19 -9.59
N LEU A 68 6.17 -0.30 -9.81
CA LEU A 68 6.12 0.74 -10.85
C LEU A 68 6.14 0.17 -12.28
N GLN A 69 6.97 -0.84 -12.54
CA GLN A 69 7.04 -1.45 -13.88
C GLN A 69 5.72 -2.12 -14.23
N MET A 70 5.14 -2.84 -13.28
CA MET A 70 3.84 -3.50 -13.44
C MET A 70 2.71 -2.49 -13.71
N ALA A 71 2.66 -1.40 -12.94
CA ALA A 71 1.65 -0.36 -13.16
C ALA A 71 1.84 0.35 -14.51
N ARG A 72 3.07 0.46 -15.03
CA ARG A 72 3.38 0.95 -16.38
C ARG A 72 2.89 0.03 -17.48
N GLU A 73 3.19 -1.26 -17.37
CA GLU A 73 2.81 -2.25 -18.39
C GLU A 73 1.30 -2.43 -18.50
N ARG A 74 0.58 -2.23 -17.40
CA ARG A 74 -0.89 -2.28 -17.35
C ARG A 74 -1.56 -0.93 -17.56
N GLU A 75 -0.79 0.13 -17.78
CA GLU A 75 -1.28 1.49 -17.99
C GLU A 75 -2.14 2.02 -16.82
N TYR A 76 -1.83 1.60 -15.59
CA TYR A 76 -2.47 2.08 -14.37
C TYR A 76 -1.86 3.41 -13.93
N HIS A 77 -2.18 4.46 -14.67
CA HIS A 77 -1.67 5.82 -14.48
C HIS A 77 -1.91 6.34 -13.06
N ASP A 78 -3.09 6.12 -12.48
CA ASP A 78 -3.40 6.56 -11.11
C ASP A 78 -2.49 5.87 -10.07
N ILE A 79 -2.30 4.55 -10.21
CA ILE A 79 -1.46 3.75 -9.31
C ILE A 79 0.01 4.14 -9.45
N LEU A 80 0.48 4.39 -10.68
CA LEU A 80 1.81 4.91 -10.94
C LEU A 80 2.05 6.23 -10.22
N GLN A 81 1.14 7.19 -10.38
CA GLN A 81 1.27 8.49 -9.73
C GLN A 81 1.31 8.36 -8.21
N ILE A 82 0.44 7.51 -7.63
CA ILE A 82 0.41 7.26 -6.19
C ILE A 82 1.74 6.65 -5.70
N LEU A 83 2.30 5.67 -6.41
CA LEU A 83 3.57 5.03 -6.05
C LEU A 83 4.76 5.98 -6.18
N GLU A 84 4.78 6.83 -7.22
CA GLU A 84 5.80 7.86 -7.41
C GLU A 84 5.73 8.94 -6.33
N ASP A 85 4.52 9.37 -5.96
CA ASP A 85 4.29 10.34 -4.88
C ASP A 85 4.72 9.76 -3.52
N ALA A 86 4.37 8.51 -3.23
CA ALA A 86 4.80 7.82 -2.02
C ALA A 86 6.33 7.73 -1.90
N ARG A 87 7.04 7.40 -2.99
CA ARG A 87 8.51 7.42 -3.04
C ARG A 87 9.09 8.82 -2.83
N ARG A 88 8.43 9.85 -3.35
CA ARG A 88 8.85 11.24 -3.15
C ARG A 88 8.69 11.64 -1.70
N ILE A 89 7.59 11.26 -1.05
CA ILE A 89 7.35 11.50 0.38
C ILE A 89 8.42 10.82 1.24
N GLU A 90 8.78 9.56 0.96
CA GLU A 90 9.86 8.84 1.67
C GLU A 90 11.20 9.59 1.63
N SER A 91 11.51 10.24 0.49
CA SER A 91 12.73 11.06 0.38
C SER A 91 12.62 12.40 1.12
N ALA A 92 11.40 12.92 1.27
CA ALA A 92 11.12 14.19 1.95
C ALA A 92 11.01 14.04 3.48
N THR A 93 10.62 12.86 3.99
CA THR A 93 10.50 12.57 5.43
C THR A 93 11.83 12.43 6.15
N THR A 94 12.97 12.36 5.46
CA THR A 94 14.30 12.57 6.10
C THR A 94 14.42 13.96 6.76
N GLY A 95 13.49 14.89 6.47
CA GLY A 95 13.44 16.19 7.16
C GLY A 95 12.17 16.49 7.99
N TRP A 96 11.10 15.68 7.93
CA TRP A 96 9.78 16.15 8.38
C TRP A 96 9.12 15.17 9.35
N ASN A 97 9.57 15.23 10.60
CA ASN A 97 8.83 14.78 11.77
C ASN A 97 7.69 15.76 12.14
N CYS A 98 7.02 16.39 11.17
CA CYS A 98 6.08 17.47 11.46
C CYS A 98 4.89 17.44 10.49
N CYS A 99 3.71 17.10 11.02
CA CYS A 99 2.39 17.41 10.49
C CYS A 99 1.82 16.55 9.36
N ARG A 100 1.63 15.23 9.56
CA ARG A 100 0.48 14.53 8.94
C ARG A 100 -0.03 13.32 9.74
N LEU A 101 -0.59 13.60 10.90
CA LEU A 101 -1.67 12.77 11.47
C LEU A 101 -2.98 13.46 11.10
N PRO A 102 -3.90 12.83 10.33
CA PRO A 102 -5.27 13.30 10.32
C PRO A 102 -5.88 13.03 11.70
N ALA A 103 -6.47 14.08 12.25
CA ALA A 103 -7.09 14.15 13.57
C ALA A 103 -8.22 13.12 13.72
N ALA A 104 -8.11 12.23 14.72
CA ALA A 104 -9.25 11.55 15.33
C ALA A 104 -8.84 10.88 16.65
N ALA A 105 -9.00 11.60 17.78
CA ALA A 105 -9.32 11.05 19.10
C ALA A 105 -9.61 12.22 20.05
N THR A 106 -10.86 12.71 20.02
CA THR A 106 -11.84 12.63 21.13
C THR A 106 -11.72 13.77 22.14
N SER A 107 -12.60 14.77 21.96
CA SER A 107 -13.18 15.54 23.06
C SER A 107 -13.85 14.57 24.05
N SER A 108 -13.71 14.81 25.35
CA SER A 108 -14.82 14.93 26.31
C SER A 108 -14.29 15.33 27.68
N ALA A 109 -15.04 16.22 28.32
CA ALA A 109 -14.81 16.82 29.62
C ALA A 109 -14.99 15.86 30.80
#